data_AF-A0A931XUV8-F1
#
_entry.id   AF-A0A931XUV8-F1
#
_cell.length_a   1.000
_cell.length_b   1.000
_cell.length_c   1.000
_cell.angle_alpha   90.00
_cell.angle_beta   90.00
_cell.angle_gamma   90.00
#
_symmetry.space_group_name_H-M   'P 1'
#
loop_
_entity.id
_entity.type
_entity.pdbx_description
1 polymer ?
#
loop_
_entity_poly.entity_id
_entity_poly.type
_entity_poly.pdbx_seq_one_letter_code
_entity_poly.pdbx_strand_id
1 'polypeptide(L)' 'DSTIGGQGPGLQGLFKRDKLPSGRDPSEENIRDQIQGGGDTMPPFRLPEEELNTLVQYLKTL' A
#
# COMPACT_ATOMS: atom_id res chain seq x y z
N ASP A 1 -8.24 21.80 -12.63
CA ASP A 1 -9.22 20.74 -12.87
C ASP A 1 -8.48 19.42 -12.81
N SER A 2 -8.55 18.72 -11.67
CA SER A 2 -7.78 17.50 -11.39
C SER A 2 -8.72 16.51 -10.73
N THR A 3 -9.36 15.72 -11.58
CA THR A 3 -9.97 14.41 -11.37
C THR A 3 -10.17 13.98 -9.91
N ILE A 4 -11.37 14.30 -9.40
CA ILE A 4 -12.29 13.43 -8.65
C ILE A 4 -11.68 12.09 -8.17
N GLY A 5 -11.18 12.06 -6.93
CA GLY A 5 -11.58 11.08 -5.92
C GLY A 5 -11.26 9.59 -6.14
N GLY A 6 -10.02 9.21 -6.46
CA GLY A 6 -9.54 7.88 -6.07
C GLY A 6 -9.37 7.85 -4.55
N GLN A 7 -10.02 6.95 -3.81
CA GLN A 7 -10.07 6.94 -2.34
C GLN A 7 -8.71 6.71 -1.62
N GLY A 8 -7.58 6.74 -2.34
CA GLY A 8 -6.27 6.44 -1.79
C GLY A 8 -5.11 7.22 -2.43
N PRO A 9 -3.96 7.26 -1.75
CA PRO A 9 -2.75 7.89 -2.25
C PRO A 9 -2.20 7.14 -3.47
N GLY A 10 -1.45 7.85 -4.33
CA GLY A 10 -0.80 7.20 -5.48
C GLY A 10 0.19 6.12 -5.04
N LEU A 11 0.09 4.90 -5.59
CA LEU A 11 0.92 3.75 -5.23
C LEU A 11 2.26 3.68 -6.00
N GLN A 12 2.45 4.54 -7.00
CA GLN A 12 3.68 4.58 -7.78
C GLN A 12 4.85 5.05 -6.91
N GLY A 13 5.98 4.34 -6.98
CA GLY A 13 7.16 4.63 -6.17
C GLY A 13 6.92 4.52 -4.67
N LEU A 14 5.93 3.72 -4.22
CA LEU A 14 5.60 3.58 -2.79
C LEU A 14 6.82 3.24 -1.93
N PHE A 15 7.67 2.33 -2.41
CA PHE A 15 8.92 1.91 -1.76
C PHE A 15 10.05 2.95 -1.81
N LYS A 16 9.93 3.99 -2.64
CA LYS A 16 10.91 5.07 -2.78
C LYS A 16 10.58 6.28 -1.92
N ARG A 17 9.44 6.26 -1.23
CA ARG A 17 9.03 7.35 -0.34
C ARG A 17 9.83 7.32 0.96
N ASP A 18 9.92 8.45 1.63
CA ASP A 18 10.51 8.51 2.98
C ASP A 18 9.62 7.82 4.01
N LYS A 19 8.30 7.96 3.86
CA LYS A 19 7.27 7.43 4.77
C LYS A 19 5.98 7.08 4.02
N LEU A 20 5.27 6.08 4.55
CA LEU A 20 3.89 5.77 4.18
C LEU A 20 2.94 6.84 4.74
N PRO A 21 1.70 6.94 4.22
CA PRO A 21 0.66 7.81 4.79
C PRO A 21 0.37 7.53 6.27
N SER A 22 0.61 6.29 6.73
CA SER A 22 0.51 5.89 8.13
C SER A 22 1.68 6.36 9.01
N GLY A 23 2.66 7.08 8.45
CA GLY A 23 3.88 7.51 9.15
C GLY A 23 4.93 6.41 9.34
N ARG A 24 4.64 5.18 8.89
CA ARG A 24 5.57 4.04 8.94
C ARG A 24 6.54 4.05 7.75
N ASP A 25 7.64 3.32 7.88
CA ASP A 25 8.56 3.12 6.75
C ASP A 25 7.90 2.27 5.66
N PRO A 26 8.18 2.53 4.36
CA PRO A 26 7.63 1.74 3.26
C PRO A 26 8.38 0.41 3.09
N SER A 27 8.40 -0.40 4.15
CA SER A 27 8.91 -1.77 4.14
C SER A 27 7.82 -2.73 3.67
N GLU A 28 8.24 -3.93 3.23
CA GLU A 28 7.29 -4.97 2.84
C GLU A 28 6.35 -5.34 3.98
N GLU A 29 6.89 -5.55 5.18
CA GLU A 29 6.12 -5.88 6.38
C GLU A 29 5.03 -4.84 6.65
N ASN A 30 5.39 -3.55 6.67
CA ASN A 30 4.43 -2.48 6.93
C ASN A 30 3.34 -2.38 5.86
N ILE A 31 3.68 -2.62 4.59
CA ILE A 31 2.71 -2.61 3.49
C ILE A 31 1.78 -3.82 3.58
N ARG A 32 2.31 -5.01 3.89
CA ARG A 32 1.52 -6.23 4.11
C ARG A 32 0.56 -6.05 5.28
N ASP A 33 1.02 -5.46 6.37
CA ASP A 33 0.21 -5.16 7.55
C ASP A 33 -0.87 -4.13 7.22
N GLN A 34 -0.54 -3.11 6.43
CA GLN A 34 -1.50 -2.12 5.96
C GLN A 34 -2.59 -2.73 5.07
N ILE A 35 -2.24 -3.68 4.20
CA ILE A 35 -3.20 -4.36 3.34
C ILE A 35 -4.12 -5.25 4.17
N GLN A 36 -3.56 -6.08 5.05
CA GLN A 36 -4.33 -7.05 5.83
C GLN A 36 -5.11 -6.42 6.98
N GLY A 37 -4.51 -5.45 7.67
CA GLY A 37 -5.09 -4.74 8.81
C GLY A 37 -5.88 -3.49 8.44
N GLY A 38 -5.71 -2.99 7.22
CA GLY A 38 -6.27 -1.70 6.79
C GLY A 38 -5.53 -0.51 7.40
N GLY A 39 -6.12 0.67 7.24
CA GLY A 39 -5.76 1.89 7.96
C GLY A 39 -6.89 2.92 7.88
N ASP A 40 -6.58 4.18 8.21
CA ASP A 40 -7.59 5.22 8.48
C ASP A 40 -8.73 5.29 7.46
N THR A 41 -8.43 5.22 6.18
CA THR A 41 -9.43 5.24 5.09
C THR A 41 -9.41 3.98 4.22
N MET A 42 -8.56 3.00 4.55
CA MET A 42 -8.40 1.77 3.79
C MET A 42 -8.97 0.60 4.62
N PRO A 43 -10.07 -0.04 4.21
CA PRO A 43 -10.55 -1.22 4.91
C PRO A 43 -9.55 -2.37 4.83
N PRO A 44 -9.51 -3.28 5.82
CA PRO A 44 -8.67 -4.47 5.77
C PRO A 44 -9.05 -5.35 4.58
N PHE A 45 -8.04 -5.83 3.86
CA PHE A 45 -8.19 -6.72 2.71
C PHE A 45 -7.34 -7.97 2.91
N ARG A 46 -8.01 -9.10 3.18
CA ARG A 46 -7.33 -10.37 3.44
C ARG A 46 -7.08 -11.10 2.13
N LEU A 47 -5.81 -11.17 1.76
CA LEU A 47 -5.33 -11.95 0.62
C LEU A 47 -4.62 -13.21 1.08
N PRO A 48 -4.63 -14.29 0.28
CA PRO A 48 -3.68 -15.40 0.45
C PRO A 48 -2.24 -14.89 0.42
N GLU A 49 -1.35 -15.56 1.14
CA GLU A 49 0.05 -15.13 1.26
C GLU A 49 0.76 -15.04 -0.10
N GLU A 50 0.47 -15.95 -1.03
CA GLU A 50 1.02 -15.93 -2.39
C GLU A 50 0.60 -14.69 -3.20
N GLU A 51 -0.68 -14.30 -3.09
CA GLU A 51 -1.22 -13.11 -3.75
C GLU A 51 -0.67 -11.83 -3.14
N LEU A 52 -0.57 -11.80 -1.80
CA LEU A 52 0.02 -10.69 -1.06
C LEU A 52 1.50 -10.48 -1.44
N ASN A 53 2.27 -11.57 -1.54
CA ASN A 53 3.65 -11.54 -2.00
C ASN A 53 3.76 -11.00 -3.43
N THR A 54 2.92 -11.49 -4.34
CA THR A 54 2.90 -11.05 -5.74
C THR A 54 2.53 -9.58 -5.86
N LEU A 55 1.54 -9.12 -5.09
CA LEU A 55 1.13 -7.71 -5.05
C LEU A 55 2.25 -6.81 -4.55
N VAL A 56 2.92 -7.18 -3.46
CA VAL A 56 4.06 -6.44 -2.90
C VAL A 56 5.21 -6.37 -3.91
N GLN A 57 5.51 -7.47 -4.61
CA GLN A 57 6.53 -7.47 -5.68
C GLN A 57 6.13 -6.53 -6.81
N TYR A 58 4.88 -6.56 -7.25
CA TYR A 58 4.39 -5.64 -8.28
C TYR A 58 4.56 -4.18 -7.85
N LEU A 59 4.18 -3.82 -6.62
CA LEU A 59 4.34 -2.47 -6.08
C LEU A 59 5.80 -1.99 -6.03
N LYS A 60 6.78 -2.89 -5.93
CA LYS A 60 8.21 -2.54 -6.02
C LYS A 60 8.67 -2.19 -7.43
N THR A 61 7.96 -2.66 -8.45
CA THR A 61 8.30 -2.38 -9.85
C THR A 61 7.79 -1.02 -10.33
N LEU A 62 6.90 -0.37 -9.56
CA LEU A 62 6.32 0.95 -9.85
C LEU A 62 7.23 2.11 -9.40
#